data_AF-A0A2S9FCA8-F1
#
_entry.id   AF-A0A2S9FCA8-F1
#
_cell.length_a   1.000
_cell.length_b   1.000
_cell.length_c   1.000
_cell.angle_alpha   90.00
_cell.angle_beta   90.00
_cell.angle_gamma   90.00
#
_symmetry.space_group_name_H-M   'P 1'
#
loop_
_entity.id
_entity.type
_entity.pdbx_description
1 polymer ?
#
loop_
_entity_poly.entity_id
_entity_poly.type
_entity_poly.pdbx_seq_one_letter_code
_entity_poly.pdbx_strand_id
1 'polypeptide(L)'
;TTTSSVLGVEPAGAAALVAALATGEPVTLEHVDQFVDGAAVARVGAKPFAALSAAGDMVSITTVDEGAVCTAMLDLYQNEGIIAEPAGALSVAALLDAEIEPGSTVVCLISGGNNDVSRYGEVLERSLVHLGLKHYFLVDFPQEPGALRRFLDDVLGPNDDITLFEYVKRNNRETGEALVGIEMGSASDLEGLMARMQASECHIELLEPGSPTYRYLT
;
A
#
# COMPACT_ATOMS: atom_id res chain seq x y z
N THR A 1 5.89 -31.07 22.46
CA THR A 1 5.59 -29.63 22.36
C THR A 1 4.63 -29.46 21.20
N THR A 2 3.34 -29.57 21.47
CA THR A 2 2.27 -29.75 20.45
C THR A 2 1.31 -28.56 20.39
N THR A 3 1.76 -27.38 20.83
CA THR A 3 0.89 -26.20 21.04
C THR A 3 1.38 -24.94 20.31
N SER A 4 2.28 -25.08 19.33
CA SER A 4 2.81 -23.95 18.57
C SER A 4 2.41 -24.11 17.11
N SER A 5 1.70 -23.11 16.58
CA SER A 5 1.44 -22.94 15.16
C SER A 5 2.41 -21.92 14.57
N VAL A 6 2.63 -21.99 13.26
CA VAL A 6 3.43 -21.03 12.50
C VAL A 6 2.55 -20.39 11.43
N LEU A 7 2.58 -19.07 11.36
CA LEU A 7 1.98 -18.31 10.26
C LEU A 7 3.11 -17.82 9.36
N GLY A 8 3.21 -18.36 8.15
CA GLY A 8 4.04 -17.82 7.09
C GLY A 8 3.33 -16.66 6.40
N VAL A 9 4.10 -15.65 5.99
CA VAL A 9 3.57 -14.43 5.40
C VAL A 9 4.32 -14.15 4.11
N GLU A 10 3.59 -13.93 3.02
CA GLU A 10 4.13 -13.43 1.75
C GLU A 10 3.55 -12.04 1.45
N PRO A 11 4.28 -11.18 0.71
CA PRO A 11 3.66 -9.99 0.14
C PRO A 11 2.63 -10.40 -0.92
N ALA A 12 1.52 -9.68 -1.02
CA ALA A 12 0.43 -9.98 -1.96
C ALA A 12 0.92 -9.97 -3.41
N GLY A 13 1.84 -9.07 -3.76
CA GLY A 13 2.47 -8.98 -5.08
C GLY A 13 3.52 -10.05 -5.38
N ALA A 14 3.89 -10.92 -4.43
CA ALA A 14 4.86 -12.00 -4.64
C ALA A 14 4.52 -13.32 -3.92
N ALA A 15 3.25 -13.71 -3.92
CA ALA A 15 2.73 -14.88 -3.20
C ALA A 15 3.05 -16.26 -3.85
N ALA A 16 4.34 -16.57 -4.04
CA ALA A 16 4.77 -17.77 -4.78
C ALA A 16 4.57 -19.08 -4.00
N LEU A 17 4.74 -19.08 -2.67
CA LEU A 17 4.46 -20.23 -1.84
C LEU A 17 2.97 -20.52 -1.78
N VAL A 18 2.12 -19.50 -1.64
CA VAL A 18 0.66 -19.66 -1.71
C VAL A 18 0.25 -20.32 -3.03
N ALA A 19 0.77 -19.82 -4.16
CA ALA A 19 0.50 -20.41 -5.47
C ALA A 19 1.01 -21.86 -5.58
N ALA A 20 2.17 -22.17 -5.01
CA ALA A 20 2.72 -23.52 -5.00
C ALA A 20 1.92 -24.49 -4.14
N LEU A 21 1.45 -24.06 -2.96
CA LEU A 21 0.61 -24.88 -2.08
C LEU A 21 -0.76 -25.15 -2.72
N ALA A 22 -1.35 -24.16 -3.39
CA ALA A 22 -2.63 -24.32 -4.10
C ALA A 22 -2.55 -25.33 -5.25
N THR A 23 -1.40 -25.42 -5.92
CA THR A 23 -1.18 -26.33 -7.06
C THR A 23 -0.52 -27.66 -6.68
N GLY A 24 0.02 -27.76 -5.47
CA GLY A 24 0.72 -28.95 -4.98
C GLY A 24 2.15 -29.09 -5.49
N GLU A 25 2.69 -28.09 -6.21
CA GLU A 25 4.07 -28.09 -6.69
C GLU A 25 4.63 -26.66 -6.86
N PRO A 26 5.96 -26.45 -6.85
CA PRO A 26 6.54 -25.13 -7.09
C PRO A 26 6.18 -24.59 -8.49
N VAL A 27 5.46 -23.48 -8.53
CA VAL A 27 5.08 -22.76 -9.77
C VAL A 27 5.85 -21.44 -9.90
N THR A 28 6.00 -20.96 -11.13
CA THR A 28 6.59 -19.64 -11.42
C THR A 28 5.47 -18.63 -11.63
N LEU A 29 5.47 -17.54 -10.86
CA LEU A 29 4.58 -16.40 -11.06
C LEU A 29 4.94 -15.65 -12.36
N GLU A 30 3.95 -15.20 -13.11
CA GLU A 30 4.16 -14.40 -14.33
C GLU A 30 4.62 -12.97 -14.01
N HIS A 31 4.15 -12.42 -12.88
CA HIS A 31 4.47 -11.09 -12.41
C HIS A 31 4.76 -11.11 -10.91
N VAL A 32 5.72 -10.28 -10.48
CA VAL A 32 6.16 -10.16 -9.10
C VAL A 32 6.43 -8.69 -8.79
N ASP A 33 5.72 -8.12 -7.81
CA ASP A 33 6.09 -6.80 -7.26
C ASP A 33 7.45 -6.92 -6.56
N GLN A 34 8.37 -6.02 -6.92
CA GLN A 34 9.73 -5.98 -6.39
C GLN A 34 9.86 -5.13 -5.13
N PHE A 35 8.79 -4.49 -4.66
CA PHE A 35 8.83 -3.59 -3.51
C PHE A 35 9.35 -4.28 -2.24
N VAL A 36 8.85 -5.50 -1.97
CA VAL A 36 9.31 -6.36 -0.87
C VAL A 36 10.40 -7.29 -1.39
N ASP A 37 11.52 -6.71 -1.81
CA ASP A 37 12.67 -7.36 -2.43
C ASP A 37 13.16 -8.64 -1.72
N GLY A 38 13.28 -8.62 -0.40
CA GLY A 38 13.68 -9.78 0.41
C GLY A 38 12.71 -10.98 0.35
N ALA A 39 11.48 -10.77 -0.13
CA ALA A 39 10.45 -11.78 -0.31
C ALA A 39 9.88 -11.83 -1.75
N ALA A 40 10.45 -11.07 -2.70
CA ALA A 40 10.00 -10.98 -4.10
C ALA A 40 10.45 -12.19 -4.93
N VAL A 41 10.02 -13.39 -4.52
CA VAL A 41 10.45 -14.66 -5.10
C VAL A 41 9.43 -15.14 -6.13
N ALA A 42 9.83 -15.26 -7.40
CA ALA A 42 8.91 -15.70 -8.47
C ALA A 42 8.56 -17.20 -8.41
N ARG A 43 9.43 -18.02 -7.82
CA ARG A 43 9.22 -19.48 -7.68
C ARG A 43 9.84 -19.98 -6.39
N VAL A 44 9.02 -20.58 -5.54
CA VAL A 44 9.49 -21.17 -4.28
C VAL A 44 10.53 -22.26 -4.53
N GLY A 45 11.55 -22.32 -3.67
CA GLY A 45 12.56 -23.38 -3.74
C GLY A 45 11.97 -24.77 -3.46
N ALA A 46 12.46 -25.79 -4.15
CA ALA A 46 11.96 -27.16 -3.99
C ALA A 46 12.10 -27.71 -2.55
N LYS A 47 13.20 -27.38 -1.85
CA LYS A 47 13.43 -27.85 -0.47
C LYS A 47 12.52 -27.15 0.55
N PRO A 48 12.41 -25.79 0.57
CA PRO A 48 11.41 -25.11 1.41
C PRO A 48 10.00 -25.61 1.17
N PHE A 49 9.60 -25.77 -0.10
CA PHE A 49 8.29 -26.30 -0.45
C PHE A 49 8.05 -27.69 0.15
N ALA A 50 8.98 -28.63 -0.06
CA ALA A 50 8.85 -29.98 0.48
C ALA A 50 8.76 -29.99 2.02
N ALA A 51 9.52 -29.12 2.70
CA ALA A 51 9.48 -29.01 4.16
C ALA A 51 8.13 -28.45 4.66
N LEU A 52 7.60 -27.42 4.01
CA LEU A 52 6.32 -26.80 4.35
C LEU A 52 5.15 -27.73 4.06
N SER A 53 5.14 -28.39 2.91
CA SER A 53 4.12 -29.40 2.56
C SER A 53 4.11 -30.59 3.53
N ALA A 54 5.28 -30.96 4.08
CA ALA A 54 5.38 -32.01 5.10
C ALA A 54 4.94 -31.54 6.51
N ALA A 55 4.92 -30.23 6.78
CA ALA A 55 4.54 -29.68 8.08
C ALA A 55 3.02 -29.71 8.33
N GLY A 56 2.22 -29.83 7.28
CA GLY A 56 0.75 -29.93 7.37
C GLY A 56 0.14 -28.76 8.15
N ASP A 57 -0.87 -29.06 8.99
CA ASP A 57 -1.65 -28.07 9.74
C ASP A 57 -0.86 -27.25 10.77
N MET A 58 0.42 -27.58 11.00
CA MET A 58 1.29 -26.79 11.86
C MET A 58 1.62 -25.42 11.26
N VAL A 59 1.59 -25.31 9.92
CA VAL A 59 1.93 -24.08 9.19
C VAL A 59 0.72 -23.62 8.38
N SER A 60 0.31 -22.38 8.62
CA SER A 60 -0.64 -21.65 7.79
C SER A 60 0.10 -20.56 7.03
N ILE A 61 -0.38 -20.16 5.86
CA ILE A 61 0.22 -19.09 5.06
C ILE A 61 -0.84 -18.02 4.78
N THR A 62 -0.45 -16.76 4.90
CA THR A 62 -1.27 -15.61 4.50
C THR A 62 -0.47 -14.66 3.61
N THR A 63 -1.18 -13.76 2.93
CA THR A 63 -0.58 -12.68 2.16
C THR A 63 -0.92 -11.33 2.78
N VAL A 64 -0.02 -10.36 2.66
CA VAL A 64 -0.24 -9.00 3.18
C VAL A 64 0.02 -7.98 2.07
N ASP A 65 -0.84 -6.97 1.98
CA ASP A 65 -0.69 -5.84 1.07
C ASP A 65 0.59 -5.04 1.37
N GLU A 66 1.31 -4.63 0.35
CA GLU A 66 2.57 -3.90 0.49
C GLU A 66 2.41 -2.58 1.26
N GLY A 67 1.24 -1.92 1.19
CA GLY A 67 0.96 -0.73 1.98
C GLY A 67 0.70 -1.02 3.47
N ALA A 68 0.15 -2.19 3.81
CA ALA A 68 0.10 -2.66 5.21
C ALA A 68 1.51 -2.93 5.74
N VAL A 69 2.40 -3.50 4.92
CA VAL A 69 3.82 -3.66 5.26
C VAL A 69 4.47 -2.30 5.53
N CYS A 70 4.20 -1.29 4.69
CA CYS A 70 4.67 0.07 4.92
C CYS A 70 4.18 0.66 6.25
N THR A 71 2.91 0.46 6.58
CA THR A 71 2.32 0.90 7.85
C THR A 71 3.05 0.26 9.03
N ALA A 72 3.26 -1.06 9.00
CA ALA A 72 4.01 -1.77 10.03
C ALA A 72 5.47 -1.31 10.16
N MET A 73 6.14 -0.97 9.04
CA MET A 73 7.49 -0.39 9.07
C MET A 73 7.52 0.95 9.81
N LEU A 74 6.53 1.81 9.56
CA LEU A 74 6.41 3.11 10.23
C LEU A 74 6.11 2.94 11.72
N ASP A 75 5.21 2.03 12.08
CA ASP A 75 4.88 1.73 13.47
C ASP A 75 6.08 1.18 14.25
N LEU A 76 6.84 0.26 13.65
CA LEU A 76 8.08 -0.27 14.25
C LEU A 76 9.10 0.83 14.51
N TYR A 77 9.22 1.79 13.59
CA TYR A 77 10.11 2.92 13.76
C TYR A 77 9.63 3.88 14.86
N GLN A 78 8.35 4.27 14.81
CA GLN A 78 7.79 5.30 15.69
C GLN A 78 7.62 4.81 17.13
N ASN A 79 7.17 3.58 17.33
CA ASN A 79 6.83 3.05 18.64
C ASN A 79 7.99 2.29 19.29
N GLU A 80 8.77 1.54 18.49
CA GLU A 80 9.83 0.65 18.99
C GLU A 80 11.25 1.14 18.66
N GLY A 81 11.41 2.16 17.80
CA GLY A 81 12.71 2.62 17.33
C GLY A 81 13.43 1.61 16.43
N ILE A 82 12.68 0.65 15.86
CA ILE A 82 13.23 -0.41 15.00
C ILE A 82 13.13 0.01 13.54
N ILE A 83 14.27 0.05 12.85
CA ILE A 83 14.34 0.27 11.41
C ILE A 83 14.30 -1.09 10.72
N ALA A 84 13.12 -1.46 10.19
CA ALA A 84 12.93 -2.67 9.40
C ALA A 84 13.06 -2.37 7.90
N GLU A 85 13.48 -3.38 7.13
CA GLU A 85 13.24 -3.43 5.68
C GLU A 85 11.84 -3.99 5.39
N PRO A 86 11.29 -3.86 4.17
CA PRO A 86 9.94 -4.34 3.86
C PRO A 86 9.71 -5.81 4.23
N ALA A 87 10.62 -6.71 3.85
CA ALA A 87 10.50 -8.13 4.21
C ALA A 87 10.57 -8.34 5.74
N GLY A 88 11.36 -7.52 6.44
CA GLY A 88 11.48 -7.52 7.90
C GLY A 88 10.19 -7.16 8.64
N ALA A 89 9.30 -6.40 8.01
CA ALA A 89 8.04 -5.98 8.62
C ALA A 89 6.84 -6.90 8.30
N LEU A 90 6.98 -7.87 7.38
CA LEU A 90 5.88 -8.76 6.96
C LEU A 90 5.16 -9.44 8.12
N SER A 91 5.91 -10.01 9.07
CA SER A 91 5.33 -10.75 10.19
C SER A 91 4.53 -9.85 11.13
N VAL A 92 4.96 -8.59 11.30
CA VAL A 92 4.27 -7.59 12.12
C VAL A 92 3.04 -7.06 11.39
N ALA A 93 3.12 -6.86 10.07
CA ALA A 93 1.97 -6.44 9.27
C ALA A 93 0.86 -7.50 9.29
N ALA A 94 1.21 -8.78 9.15
CA ALA A 94 0.24 -9.87 9.25
C ALA A 94 -0.41 -10.00 10.64
N LEU A 95 0.29 -9.57 11.70
CA LEU A 95 -0.21 -9.65 13.07
C LEU A 95 -1.52 -8.86 13.25
N LEU A 96 -1.65 -7.73 12.55
CA LEU A 96 -2.77 -6.81 12.67
C LEU A 96 -4.10 -7.44 12.25
N ASP A 97 -4.06 -8.35 11.27
CA ASP A 97 -5.23 -9.05 10.73
C ASP A 97 -5.29 -10.54 11.15
N ALA A 98 -4.31 -11.02 11.92
CA ALA A 98 -4.25 -12.41 12.33
C ALA A 98 -5.28 -12.73 13.44
N GLU A 99 -6.06 -13.78 13.23
CA GLU A 99 -6.92 -14.35 14.27
C GLU A 99 -6.07 -15.07 15.32
N ILE A 100 -5.91 -14.46 16.50
CA ILE A 100 -5.10 -14.99 17.60
C ILE A 100 -5.98 -15.22 18.82
N GLU A 101 -5.90 -16.43 19.36
CA GLU A 101 -6.60 -16.79 20.59
C GLU A 101 -6.13 -15.90 21.77
N PRO A 102 -7.07 -15.29 22.53
CA PRO A 102 -6.72 -14.46 23.67
C PRO A 102 -5.83 -15.17 24.69
N GLY A 103 -4.78 -14.48 25.15
CA GLY A 103 -3.81 -15.04 26.09
C GLY A 103 -2.69 -15.86 25.46
N SER A 104 -2.66 -15.98 24.13
CA SER A 104 -1.54 -16.59 23.40
C SER A 104 -0.28 -15.72 23.47
N THR A 105 0.88 -16.37 23.55
CA THR A 105 2.18 -15.70 23.33
C THR A 105 2.50 -15.72 21.84
N VAL A 106 2.59 -14.54 21.23
CA VAL A 106 2.92 -14.38 19.82
C VAL A 106 4.35 -13.88 19.68
N VAL A 107 5.08 -14.42 18.70
CA VAL A 107 6.44 -14.00 18.38
C VAL A 107 6.48 -13.61 16.91
N CYS A 108 6.74 -12.33 16.64
CA CYS A 108 6.98 -11.83 15.29
C CYS A 108 8.47 -11.87 14.98
N LEU A 109 8.83 -12.36 13.79
CA LEU A 109 10.21 -12.36 13.31
C LEU A 109 10.45 -11.10 12.47
N ILE A 110 11.28 -10.20 12.98
CA ILE A 110 11.81 -9.08 12.20
C ILE A 110 13.06 -9.58 11.47
N SER A 111 12.89 -10.01 10.22
CA SER A 111 13.92 -10.77 9.50
C SER A 111 15.09 -9.92 8.99
N GLY A 112 14.93 -8.60 8.88
CA GLY A 112 15.94 -7.71 8.33
C GLY A 112 15.66 -6.23 8.58
N GLY A 113 16.68 -5.41 8.37
CA GLY A 113 16.67 -3.97 8.64
C GLY A 113 17.55 -3.17 7.67
N ASN A 114 17.96 -3.77 6.55
CA ASN A 114 18.80 -3.10 5.56
C ASN A 114 17.94 -2.20 4.67
N ASN A 115 17.46 -1.10 5.23
CA ASN A 115 16.61 -0.14 4.52
C ASN A 115 17.35 1.19 4.31
N ASP A 116 17.17 1.78 3.12
CA ASP A 116 17.73 3.09 2.77
C ASP A 116 16.73 4.20 3.15
N VAL A 117 17.23 5.29 3.75
CA VAL A 117 16.42 6.46 4.12
C VAL A 117 15.68 7.04 2.91
N SER A 118 16.27 6.97 1.72
CA SER A 118 15.63 7.44 0.48
C SER A 118 14.33 6.70 0.14
N ARG A 119 14.12 5.47 0.65
CA ARG A 119 12.89 4.70 0.43
C ARG A 119 11.71 5.17 1.29
N TYR A 120 11.95 5.93 2.35
CA TYR A 120 10.88 6.32 3.28
C TYR A 120 9.81 7.21 2.65
N GLY A 121 10.14 7.98 1.60
CA GLY A 121 9.12 8.73 0.85
C GLY A 121 8.08 7.80 0.23
N GLU A 122 8.53 6.75 -0.46
CA GLU A 122 7.65 5.73 -1.05
C GLU A 122 6.89 4.94 0.03
N VAL A 123 7.55 4.59 1.14
CA VAL A 123 6.94 3.87 2.27
C VAL A 123 5.79 4.69 2.89
N LEU A 124 6.02 5.98 3.16
CA LEU A 124 4.99 6.88 3.68
C LEU A 124 3.81 6.97 2.71
N GLU A 125 4.10 7.14 1.43
CA GLU A 125 3.06 7.25 0.41
C GLU A 125 2.21 5.98 0.29
N ARG A 126 2.82 4.79 0.17
CA ARG A 126 2.10 3.52 0.10
C ARG A 126 1.27 3.26 1.35
N SER A 127 1.79 3.62 2.53
CA SER A 127 1.03 3.52 3.79
C SER A 127 -0.20 4.42 3.78
N LEU A 128 -0.05 5.71 3.41
CA LEU A 128 -1.19 6.64 3.37
C LEU A 128 -2.26 6.21 2.36
N VAL A 129 -1.85 5.69 1.21
CA VAL A 129 -2.77 5.17 0.19
C VAL A 129 -3.51 3.93 0.71
N HIS A 130 -2.79 3.00 1.36
CA HIS A 130 -3.38 1.81 1.97
C HIS A 130 -4.40 2.14 3.07
N LEU A 131 -4.09 3.14 3.89
CA LEU A 131 -5.00 3.62 4.94
C LEU A 131 -6.19 4.44 4.38
N GLY A 132 -6.24 4.69 3.07
CA GLY A 132 -7.28 5.50 2.44
C GLY A 132 -7.18 6.98 2.81
N LEU A 133 -6.00 7.45 3.24
CA LEU A 133 -5.75 8.84 3.62
C LEU A 133 -5.18 9.66 2.47
N LYS A 134 -4.51 9.05 1.48
CA LYS A 134 -3.96 9.78 0.34
C LYS A 134 -4.58 9.31 -0.98
N HIS A 135 -5.04 10.27 -1.76
CA HIS A 135 -5.75 10.05 -3.03
C HIS A 135 -5.22 10.99 -4.12
N TYR A 136 -5.23 10.53 -5.36
CA TYR A 136 -4.77 11.30 -6.51
C TYR A 136 -5.89 11.54 -7.50
N PHE A 137 -5.94 12.75 -8.04
CA PHE A 137 -7.00 13.22 -8.93
C PHE A 137 -6.41 13.88 -10.16
N LEU A 138 -7.02 13.66 -11.32
CA LEU A 138 -6.87 14.53 -12.47
C LEU A 138 -7.98 15.58 -12.41
N VAL A 139 -7.58 16.85 -12.35
CA VAL A 139 -8.48 17.99 -12.23
C VAL A 139 -8.34 18.88 -13.45
N ASP A 140 -9.41 19.01 -14.22
CA ASP A 140 -9.54 19.98 -15.30
C ASP A 140 -10.07 21.30 -14.74
N PHE A 141 -9.17 22.27 -14.55
CA PHE A 141 -9.55 23.59 -14.09
C PHE A 141 -10.11 24.46 -15.22
N PRO A 142 -11.23 25.18 -15.00
CA PRO A 142 -11.70 26.19 -15.95
C PRO A 142 -10.66 27.31 -16.10
N GLN A 143 -10.49 27.83 -17.31
CA GLN A 143 -9.48 28.85 -17.64
C GLN A 143 -9.93 30.26 -17.24
N GLU A 144 -10.32 30.42 -15.97
CA GLU A 144 -10.80 31.66 -15.40
C GLU A 144 -9.99 32.06 -14.16
N PRO A 145 -9.78 33.37 -13.92
CA PRO A 145 -9.15 33.83 -12.70
C PRO A 145 -9.87 33.31 -11.45
N GLY A 146 -9.11 32.70 -10.54
CA GLY A 146 -9.61 32.23 -9.25
C GLY A 146 -10.17 30.81 -9.21
N ALA A 147 -10.11 30.04 -10.31
CA ALA A 147 -10.58 28.64 -10.35
C ALA A 147 -9.92 27.76 -9.26
N LEU A 148 -8.59 27.81 -9.14
CA LEU A 148 -7.87 27.09 -8.09
C LEU A 148 -8.30 27.53 -6.69
N ARG A 149 -8.52 28.83 -6.48
CA ARG A 149 -8.97 29.33 -5.18
C ARG A 149 -10.36 28.79 -4.82
N ARG A 150 -11.30 28.77 -5.76
CA ARG A 150 -12.63 28.17 -5.55
C ARG A 150 -12.51 26.69 -5.20
N PHE A 151 -11.63 25.94 -5.87
CA PHE A 151 -11.37 24.55 -5.50
C PHE A 151 -10.88 24.41 -4.05
N LEU A 152 -9.93 25.24 -3.62
CA LEU A 152 -9.46 25.22 -2.23
C LEU A 152 -10.56 25.58 -1.23
N ASP A 153 -11.38 26.59 -1.54
CA ASP A 153 -12.39 27.12 -0.63
C ASP A 153 -13.66 26.24 -0.57
N ASP A 154 -14.08 25.66 -1.71
CA ASP A 154 -15.37 24.97 -1.86
C ASP A 154 -15.26 23.43 -1.96
N VAL A 155 -14.10 22.88 -2.37
CA VAL A 155 -13.91 21.43 -2.57
C VAL A 155 -13.12 20.79 -1.44
N LEU A 156 -12.02 21.39 -0.98
CA LEU A 156 -11.24 20.82 0.12
C LEU A 156 -11.99 20.88 1.45
N GLY A 157 -11.84 19.83 2.25
CA GLY A 157 -12.26 19.80 3.63
C GLY A 157 -11.29 20.60 4.53
N PRO A 158 -11.70 20.94 5.76
CA PRO A 158 -10.89 21.74 6.68
C PRO A 158 -9.58 21.06 7.11
N ASN A 159 -9.47 19.74 6.95
CA ASN A 159 -8.32 18.93 7.32
C ASN A 159 -7.68 18.23 6.10
N ASP A 160 -8.08 18.60 4.88
CA ASP A 160 -7.48 18.06 3.66
C ASP A 160 -6.27 18.91 3.28
N ASP A 161 -5.15 18.28 2.92
CA ASP A 161 -3.93 18.94 2.47
C ASP A 161 -3.58 18.55 1.04
N ILE A 162 -3.08 19.51 0.27
CA ILE A 162 -2.56 19.23 -1.07
C ILE A 162 -1.10 18.84 -0.96
N THR A 163 -0.82 17.56 -1.19
CA THR A 163 0.53 16.97 -1.12
C THR A 163 1.23 16.93 -2.48
N LEU A 164 0.47 17.01 -3.57
CA LEU A 164 1.00 17.09 -4.94
C LEU A 164 0.14 18.03 -5.78
N PHE A 165 0.76 18.91 -6.55
CA PHE A 165 0.08 19.73 -7.54
C PHE A 165 0.97 19.92 -8.76
N GLU A 166 0.73 19.13 -9.80
CA GLU A 166 1.44 19.24 -11.07
C GLU A 166 0.52 19.73 -12.17
N TYR A 167 0.78 20.95 -12.66
CA TYR A 167 -0.01 21.55 -13.72
C TYR A 167 0.69 21.44 -15.06
N VAL A 168 0.07 20.77 -16.03
CA VAL A 168 0.63 20.67 -17.39
C VAL A 168 -0.04 21.71 -18.28
N LYS A 169 0.66 22.82 -18.52
CA LYS A 169 0.21 23.85 -19.47
C LYS A 169 0.34 23.34 -20.91
N ARG A 170 -0.72 22.74 -21.46
CA ARG A 170 -0.78 22.41 -22.90
C ARG A 170 -1.27 23.63 -23.68
N ASN A 171 -0.44 24.14 -24.60
CA ASN A 171 -0.87 25.16 -25.55
C ASN A 171 -1.99 24.56 -26.44
N ASN A 172 -3.06 25.32 -26.70
CA ASN A 172 -4.23 24.96 -27.53
C ASN A 172 -5.33 24.02 -26.95
N ARG A 173 -5.50 23.89 -25.63
CA ARG A 173 -6.73 23.28 -25.05
C ARG A 173 -7.49 24.29 -24.18
N GLU A 174 -8.82 24.18 -24.17
CA GLU A 174 -9.73 25.01 -23.36
C GLU A 174 -9.66 24.68 -21.85
N THR A 175 -9.00 23.57 -21.47
CA THR A 175 -8.77 23.14 -20.08
C THR A 175 -7.28 22.89 -19.82
N GLY A 176 -6.88 23.09 -18.57
CA GLY A 176 -5.55 22.76 -18.06
C GLY A 176 -5.66 21.62 -17.07
N GLU A 177 -5.18 20.44 -17.47
CA GLU A 177 -5.15 19.24 -16.64
C GLU A 177 -4.09 19.41 -15.54
N ALA A 178 -4.50 19.30 -14.28
CA ALA A 178 -3.60 19.24 -13.13
C ALA A 178 -3.74 17.89 -12.42
N LEU A 179 -2.60 17.30 -12.08
CA LEU A 179 -2.54 16.17 -11.16
C LEU A 179 -2.50 16.72 -9.73
N VAL A 180 -3.46 16.32 -8.92
CA VAL A 180 -3.62 16.78 -7.54
C VAL A 180 -3.59 15.58 -6.60
N GLY A 181 -2.63 15.55 -5.68
CA GLY A 181 -2.59 14.61 -4.57
C GLY A 181 -3.17 15.26 -3.33
N ILE A 182 -4.16 14.62 -2.72
CA ILE A 182 -4.83 15.10 -1.51
C ILE A 182 -4.59 14.09 -0.40
N GLU A 183 -4.04 14.56 0.71
CA GLU A 183 -4.00 13.84 1.97
C GLU A 183 -5.16 14.31 2.85
N MET A 184 -5.90 13.36 3.40
CA MET A 184 -7.13 13.57 4.15
C MET A 184 -6.89 13.31 5.62
N GLY A 185 -7.51 14.10 6.49
CA GLY A 185 -7.44 13.87 7.94
C GLY A 185 -8.12 12.58 8.40
N SER A 186 -9.07 12.05 7.62
CA SER A 186 -9.75 10.77 7.89
C SER A 186 -10.17 10.10 6.58
N ALA A 187 -9.99 8.77 6.49
CA ALA A 187 -10.44 7.99 5.34
C ALA A 187 -11.97 8.03 5.14
N SER A 188 -12.74 8.28 6.21
CA SER A 188 -14.19 8.45 6.13
C SER A 188 -14.62 9.69 5.35
N ASP A 189 -13.73 10.66 5.18
CA ASP A 189 -14.09 11.95 4.59
C ASP A 189 -14.08 11.92 3.05
N LEU A 190 -13.59 10.82 2.45
CA LEU A 190 -13.49 10.64 1.00
C LEU A 190 -14.83 10.81 0.29
N GLU A 191 -15.91 10.22 0.82
CA GLU A 191 -17.24 10.35 0.22
C GLU A 191 -17.69 11.82 0.19
N GLY A 192 -17.42 12.56 1.27
CA GLY A 192 -17.72 13.98 1.36
C GLY A 192 -16.89 14.81 0.37
N LEU A 193 -15.61 14.51 0.22
CA LEU A 193 -14.74 15.14 -0.77
C LEU A 193 -15.24 14.89 -2.19
N MET A 194 -15.54 13.64 -2.54
CA MET A 194 -16.06 13.25 -3.84
C MET A 194 -17.39 13.94 -4.16
N ALA A 195 -18.29 14.08 -3.19
CA ALA A 195 -19.55 14.80 -3.37
C ALA A 195 -19.33 16.29 -3.70
N ARG A 196 -18.39 16.95 -3.02
CA ARG A 196 -18.04 18.36 -3.33
C ARG A 196 -17.35 18.49 -4.68
N MET A 197 -16.50 17.54 -5.06
CA MET A 197 -15.88 17.47 -6.39
C MET A 197 -16.93 17.37 -7.50
N GLN A 198 -17.92 16.48 -7.35
CA GLN A 198 -19.02 16.31 -8.32
C GLN A 198 -19.92 17.54 -8.43
N ALA A 199 -20.08 18.30 -7.35
CA ALA A 199 -20.86 19.54 -7.34
C ALA A 199 -20.07 20.75 -7.88
N SER A 200 -18.76 20.61 -8.10
CA SER A 200 -17.90 21.70 -8.55
C SER A 200 -18.01 21.93 -10.08
N GLU A 201 -17.52 23.09 -10.53
CA GLU A 201 -17.39 23.40 -11.96
C GLU A 201 -16.19 22.69 -12.63
N CYS A 202 -15.36 22.00 -11.85
CA CYS A 202 -14.19 21.29 -12.36
C CYS A 202 -14.62 19.88 -12.84
N HIS A 203 -14.01 19.41 -13.92
CA HIS A 203 -14.09 18.00 -14.27
C HIS A 203 -12.97 17.26 -13.51
N ILE A 204 -13.34 16.31 -12.65
CA ILE A 204 -12.42 15.66 -11.71
C ILE A 204 -12.56 14.14 -11.85
N GLU A 205 -11.42 13.47 -12.02
CA GLU A 205 -11.32 12.01 -12.08
C GLU A 205 -10.41 11.51 -10.95
N LEU A 206 -10.89 10.55 -10.16
CA LEU A 206 -10.08 9.83 -9.17
C LEU A 206 -9.17 8.83 -9.89
N LEU A 207 -7.89 8.85 -9.57
CA LEU A 207 -6.91 7.88 -10.03
C LEU A 207 -6.85 6.71 -9.07
N GLU A 208 -7.46 5.60 -9.45
CA GLU A 208 -7.46 4.37 -8.66
C GLU A 208 -6.04 3.78 -8.54
N PRO A 209 -5.59 3.41 -7.31
CA PRO A 209 -4.35 2.68 -7.10
C PRO A 209 -4.26 1.44 -7.99
N GLY A 210 -3.09 1.20 -8.58
CA GLY A 210 -2.84 0.06 -9.46
C GLY A 210 -3.34 0.22 -10.90
N SER A 211 -4.12 1.27 -11.21
CA SER A 211 -4.49 1.60 -12.59
C SER A 211 -3.25 1.95 -13.45
N PRO A 212 -3.27 1.77 -14.78
CA PRO A 212 -2.15 2.13 -15.64
C PRO A 212 -1.72 3.59 -15.50
N THR A 213 -2.67 4.51 -15.28
CA THR A 213 -2.41 5.93 -15.08
C THR A 213 -1.70 6.20 -13.75
N TYR A 214 -2.10 5.49 -12.68
CA TYR A 214 -1.49 5.61 -11.36
C TYR A 214 -0.01 5.23 -11.36
N ARG A 215 0.40 4.26 -12.19
CA ARG A 215 1.81 3.84 -12.30
C ARG A 215 2.76 4.91 -12.85
N TYR A 216 2.24 6.03 -13.37
CA TYR A 216 3.06 7.17 -13.76
C TYR A 216 3.29 8.17 -12.62
N LEU A 217 2.62 7.99 -11.47
CA LEU A 217 2.76 8.82 -10.28
C LEU A 217 3.95 8.38 -9.40
N THR A 218 4.28 7.09 -9.44
CA THR A 218 5.25 6.41 -8.58
C THR A 218 6.43 5.86 -9.36
#